data_AF-F6WNX6-F1
#
_entry.id   AF-F6WNX6-F1
#
_cell.length_a   1.000
_cell.length_b   1.000
_cell.length_c   1.000
_cell.angle_alpha   90.00
_cell.angle_beta   90.00
_cell.angle_gamma   90.00
#
_symmetry.space_group_name_H-M   'P 1'
#
loop_
_entity.id
_entity.type
_entity.pdbx_description
1 polymer ?
#
loop_
_entity_poly.entity_id
_entity_poly.type
_entity_poly.pdbx_seq_one_letter_code
_entity_poly.pdbx_strand_id
1 'polypeptide(L)'
;MMPELLEPIVTYTVRNYLNLNNSECLQQYKGPVSIVRRTQDEVMNLDGQHNFRSNLGNMLIEEMLKSRFPKLFVDELGEKSDEQTRTLWSWLSAVDSFNRDEVLNGWCYNAKQCEQLIRSHLTLNPSCEYPLNIGEDLTSVKKTQLVLYLVTKMTRNLPSSHCTPLPHSYFCQPWSIHSVINQSESDSGDSDFELINS
;
A
#
# COMPACT_ATOMS: atom_id res chain seq x y z
N MET A 1 0.69 34.19 3.71
CA MET A 1 2.13 33.97 3.98
C MET A 1 2.40 34.15 5.46
N MET A 2 3.42 33.47 6.00
CA MET A 2 3.83 33.56 7.41
C MET A 2 4.58 34.88 7.68
N PRO A 3 4.38 35.57 8.83
CA PRO A 3 5.18 36.73 9.22
C PRO A 3 6.65 36.37 9.49
N GLU A 4 7.60 37.13 8.92
CA GLU A 4 9.05 36.90 9.04
C GLU A 4 9.55 36.85 10.50
N LEU A 5 8.96 37.64 11.39
CA LEU A 5 9.30 37.65 12.81
C LEU A 5 9.11 36.29 13.50
N LEU A 6 8.15 35.48 13.01
CA LEU A 6 7.81 34.19 13.60
C LEU A 6 8.59 33.03 12.96
N GLU A 7 9.26 33.25 11.83
CA GLU A 7 9.99 32.20 11.11
C GLU A 7 10.98 31.46 12.02
N PRO A 8 11.85 32.12 12.80
CA PRO A 8 12.83 31.42 13.63
C PRO A 8 12.17 30.52 14.70
N ILE A 9 11.05 30.98 15.28
CA ILE A 9 10.30 30.24 16.29
C ILE A 9 9.64 29.02 15.67
N VAL A 10 9.01 29.17 14.50
CA VAL A 10 8.37 28.06 13.79
C VAL A 10 9.41 27.02 13.37
N THR A 11 10.51 27.45 12.76
CA THR A 11 11.59 26.54 12.35
C THR A 11 12.20 25.79 13.53
N TYR A 12 12.46 26.48 14.66
CA TYR A 12 12.94 25.83 15.87
C TYR A 12 11.93 24.81 16.42
N THR A 13 10.65 25.17 16.44
CA THR A 13 9.58 24.29 16.93
C THR A 13 9.44 23.04 16.05
N VAL A 14 9.41 23.21 14.74
CA VAL A 14 9.31 22.09 13.79
C VAL A 14 10.49 21.15 13.91
N ARG A 15 11.73 21.68 13.99
CA ARG A 15 12.93 20.83 14.05
C ARG A 15 13.09 20.07 15.35
N ASN A 16 12.64 20.62 16.47
CA ASN A 16 12.91 20.06 17.80
C ASN A 16 11.70 19.35 18.42
N TYR A 17 10.48 19.67 18.02
CA TYR A 17 9.27 19.19 18.70
C TYR A 17 8.24 18.51 17.78
N LEU A 18 8.36 18.62 16.46
CA LEU A 18 7.49 17.90 15.53
C LEU A 18 8.21 16.66 15.01
N ASN A 19 7.82 15.48 15.48
CA ASN A 19 8.25 14.22 14.88
C ASN A 19 7.49 14.01 13.56
N LEU A 20 8.16 14.36 12.46
CA LEU A 20 7.64 14.19 11.10
C LEU A 20 8.13 12.88 10.46
N ASN A 21 8.73 11.96 11.23
CA ASN A 21 9.18 10.67 10.73
C ASN A 21 8.00 9.69 10.60
N ASN A 22 7.18 9.92 9.56
CA ASN A 22 5.96 9.17 9.33
C ASN A 22 6.22 7.67 9.14
N SER A 23 7.38 7.26 8.63
CA SER A 23 7.68 5.86 8.42
C SER A 23 7.98 5.12 9.72
N GLU A 24 8.73 5.73 10.64
CA GLU A 24 8.97 5.17 11.97
C GLU A 24 7.67 5.00 12.76
N CYS A 25 6.80 6.03 12.75
CA CYS A 25 5.46 5.93 13.35
C CYS A 25 4.65 4.78 12.73
N LEU A 26 4.74 4.60 11.41
CA LEU A 26 4.00 3.57 10.69
C LEU A 26 4.51 2.14 10.94
N GLN A 27 5.81 1.99 11.20
CA GLN A 27 6.44 0.71 11.56
C GLN A 27 6.02 0.23 12.96
N GLN A 28 5.80 1.16 13.88
CA GLN A 28 5.34 0.88 15.24
C GLN A 28 3.84 0.52 15.28
N TYR A 29 3.05 1.10 14.39
CA TYR A 29 1.60 0.83 14.33
C TYR A 29 1.29 -0.56 13.74
N LYS A 30 0.78 -1.48 14.57
CA LYS A 30 0.46 -2.86 14.17
C LYS A 30 -0.94 -3.05 13.57
N GLY A 31 -1.78 -2.02 13.58
CA GLY A 31 -3.14 -2.12 13.05
C GLY A 31 -3.22 -2.04 11.52
N PRO A 32 -4.44 -2.18 10.95
CA PRO A 32 -4.73 -2.00 9.54
C PRO A 32 -4.45 -0.57 9.06
N VAL A 33 -3.85 -0.42 7.87
CA VAL A 33 -3.50 0.87 7.26
C VAL A 33 -3.96 0.92 5.81
N SER A 34 -4.51 2.05 5.39
CA SER A 34 -4.74 2.38 3.98
C SER A 34 -4.15 3.75 3.69
N ILE A 35 -3.41 3.84 2.59
CA ILE A 35 -2.77 5.07 2.12
C ILE A 35 -3.55 5.60 0.93
N VAL A 36 -4.10 6.80 1.07
CA VAL A 36 -4.63 7.56 -0.07
C VAL A 36 -3.50 8.41 -0.63
N ARG A 37 -3.07 8.10 -1.85
CA ARG A 37 -1.98 8.78 -2.54
C ARG A 37 -2.53 9.68 -3.64
N ARG A 38 -2.33 10.99 -3.51
CA ARG A 38 -2.58 11.93 -4.62
C ARG A 38 -1.47 11.83 -5.65
N THR A 39 -1.82 11.53 -6.90
CA THR A 39 -0.82 11.28 -7.95
C THR A 39 -0.47 12.52 -8.77
N GLN A 40 -1.30 13.57 -8.73
CA GLN A 40 -1.11 14.82 -9.47
C GLN A 40 -0.90 16.03 -8.53
N ASP A 41 -0.42 15.76 -7.32
CA ASP A 41 -0.17 16.78 -6.29
C ASP A 41 1.26 17.33 -6.44
N GLU A 42 1.35 18.62 -6.74
CA GLU A 42 2.59 19.36 -6.95
C GLU A 42 3.47 19.50 -5.71
N VAL A 43 2.91 19.32 -4.51
CA VAL A 43 3.67 19.31 -3.24
C VAL A 43 4.22 17.92 -2.97
N MET A 44 3.50 16.88 -3.40
CA MET A 44 3.93 15.49 -3.20
C MET A 44 4.91 15.01 -4.28
N ASN A 45 4.82 15.51 -5.51
CA ASN A 45 5.70 15.16 -6.63
C ASN A 45 6.82 16.21 -6.79
N LEU A 46 8.01 15.92 -6.25
CA LEU A 46 9.13 16.89 -6.17
C LEU A 46 9.69 17.33 -7.53
N ASP A 47 9.63 16.47 -8.54
CA ASP A 47 10.15 16.76 -9.88
C ASP A 47 9.05 17.23 -10.85
N GLY A 48 7.90 17.67 -10.31
CA GLY A 48 6.76 18.17 -11.06
C GLY A 48 5.62 17.16 -11.25
N GLN A 49 4.47 17.66 -11.70
CA GLN A 49 3.18 16.93 -11.71
C GLN A 49 3.16 15.63 -12.51
N HIS A 50 4.11 15.43 -13.44
CA HIS A 50 4.16 14.26 -14.33
C HIS A 50 5.22 13.23 -13.94
N ASN A 51 6.07 13.52 -12.94
CA ASN A 51 7.04 12.56 -12.45
C ASN A 51 6.50 11.83 -11.20
N PHE A 52 5.66 10.83 -11.42
CA PHE A 52 5.04 10.02 -10.36
C PHE A 52 6.04 9.22 -9.53
N ARG A 53 7.25 8.98 -10.05
CA ARG A 53 8.34 8.34 -9.31
C ARG A 53 8.80 9.22 -8.16
N SER A 54 8.79 10.55 -8.34
CA SER A 54 9.19 11.52 -7.32
C SER A 54 8.16 11.72 -6.19
N ASN A 55 7.02 11.02 -6.24
CA ASN A 55 5.98 11.14 -5.21
C ASN A 55 6.51 10.69 -3.84
N LEU A 56 6.49 11.58 -2.87
CA LEU A 56 6.98 11.33 -1.50
C LEU A 56 6.27 10.15 -0.81
N GLY A 57 5.03 9.84 -1.19
CA GLY A 57 4.29 8.71 -0.65
C GLY A 57 4.85 7.35 -1.08
N ASN A 58 5.59 7.28 -2.19
CA ASN A 58 6.11 6.00 -2.72
C ASN A 58 7.08 5.34 -1.72
N MET A 59 8.00 6.13 -1.17
CA MET A 59 8.98 5.66 -0.19
C MET A 59 8.27 5.19 1.09
N LEU A 60 7.26 5.94 1.56
CA LEU A 60 6.49 5.55 2.73
C LEU A 60 5.76 4.21 2.54
N ILE A 61 5.18 3.99 1.35
CA ILE A 61 4.50 2.72 1.00
C ILE A 61 5.51 1.57 0.96
N GLU A 62 6.68 1.78 0.36
CA GLU A 62 7.74 0.77 0.32
C GLU A 62 8.22 0.38 1.72
N GLU A 63 8.53 1.36 2.57
CA GLU A 63 8.99 1.11 3.95
C GLU A 63 7.91 0.43 4.79
N MET A 64 6.64 0.78 4.59
CA MET A 64 5.51 0.09 5.21
C MET A 64 5.43 -1.38 4.78
N LEU A 65 5.53 -1.67 3.49
CA LEU A 65 5.46 -3.05 3.00
C LEU A 65 6.66 -3.87 3.45
N LYS A 66 7.87 -3.32 3.42
CA LYS A 66 9.10 -3.98 3.89
C LYS A 66 9.06 -4.29 5.39
N SER A 67 8.54 -3.37 6.20
CA SER A 67 8.42 -3.57 7.64
C SER A 67 7.32 -4.57 8.02
N ARG A 68 6.24 -4.64 7.24
CA ARG A 68 5.12 -5.56 7.49
C ARG A 68 5.35 -6.96 6.93
N PHE A 69 6.03 -7.08 5.79
CA PHE A 69 6.20 -8.33 5.03
C PHE A 69 7.65 -8.53 4.60
N PRO A 70 8.62 -8.60 5.54
CA PRO A 70 10.04 -8.57 5.22
C PRO A 70 10.48 -9.71 4.30
N LYS A 71 9.88 -10.90 4.46
CA LYS A 71 10.23 -12.11 3.69
C LYS A 71 9.83 -12.04 2.20
N LEU A 72 9.01 -11.06 1.79
CA LEU A 72 8.71 -10.81 0.39
C LEU A 72 9.83 -10.04 -0.34
N PHE A 73 10.71 -9.34 0.39
CA PHE A 73 11.77 -8.49 -0.19
C PHE A 73 13.18 -9.09 -0.06
N VAL A 74 13.25 -10.37 0.27
CA VAL A 74 14.50 -11.13 0.30
C VAL A 74 14.42 -12.30 -0.68
N ASP A 75 15.56 -12.70 -1.23
CA ASP A 75 15.69 -13.89 -2.06
C ASP A 75 15.67 -15.18 -1.22
N GLU A 76 15.96 -16.32 -1.86
CA GLU A 76 15.99 -17.64 -1.20
C GLU A 76 17.17 -17.79 -0.22
N LEU A 77 18.23 -17.00 -0.38
CA LEU A 77 19.41 -16.98 0.49
C LEU A 77 19.25 -15.97 1.65
N GLY A 78 18.16 -15.19 1.65
CA GLY A 78 17.90 -14.15 2.64
C GLY A 78 18.56 -12.81 2.32
N GLU A 79 19.15 -12.65 1.13
CA GLU A 79 19.71 -11.38 0.68
C GLU A 79 18.61 -10.46 0.12
N LYS A 80 18.86 -9.15 0.12
CA LYS A 80 17.88 -8.16 -0.38
C LYS A 80 17.62 -8.40 -1.86
N SER A 81 16.34 -8.58 -2.23
CA SER A 81 15.94 -8.73 -3.62
C SER A 81 15.52 -7.40 -4.23
N ASP A 82 16.18 -7.05 -5.33
CA ASP A 82 15.86 -5.86 -6.11
C ASP A 82 14.65 -6.06 -7.02
N GLU A 83 14.20 -7.29 -7.29
CA GLU A 83 13.08 -7.55 -8.20
C GLU A 83 11.74 -7.03 -7.66
N GLN A 84 11.38 -7.40 -6.43
CA GLN A 84 10.12 -6.96 -5.82
C GLN A 84 10.12 -5.45 -5.61
N THR A 85 11.26 -4.88 -5.22
CA THR A 85 11.43 -3.44 -5.08
C THR A 85 11.24 -2.74 -6.44
N ARG A 86 11.93 -3.17 -7.49
CA ARG A 86 11.79 -2.58 -8.84
C ARG A 86 10.37 -2.69 -9.37
N THR A 87 9.71 -3.84 -9.19
CA THR A 87 8.33 -4.04 -9.66
C THR A 87 7.34 -3.17 -8.87
N LEU A 88 7.49 -3.08 -7.55
CA LEU A 88 6.70 -2.16 -6.72
C LEU A 88 6.84 -0.71 -7.19
N TRP A 89 8.08 -0.26 -7.42
CA TRP A 89 8.34 1.09 -7.92
C TRP A 89 7.82 1.33 -9.33
N SER A 90 7.85 0.30 -10.20
CA SER A 90 7.22 0.36 -11.53
C SER A 90 5.72 0.63 -11.41
N TRP A 91 5.03 -0.11 -10.52
CA TRP A 91 3.60 0.09 -10.26
C TRP A 91 3.28 1.45 -9.63
N LEU A 92 4.08 1.90 -8.65
CA LEU A 92 3.89 3.21 -7.99
C LEU A 92 4.15 4.39 -8.93
N SER A 93 5.09 4.24 -9.85
CA SER A 93 5.47 5.25 -10.85
C SER A 93 4.56 5.26 -12.08
N ALA A 94 3.68 4.26 -12.23
CA ALA A 94 2.72 4.21 -13.33
C ALA A 94 1.71 5.37 -13.25
N VAL A 95 1.49 6.00 -14.40
CA VAL A 95 0.77 7.27 -14.58
C VAL A 95 -0.68 7.14 -14.14
N ASP A 96 -1.38 6.14 -14.66
CA ASP A 96 -2.80 5.92 -14.46
C ASP A 96 -3.12 4.46 -14.09
N SER A 97 -4.41 4.12 -14.03
CA SER A 97 -4.85 2.75 -13.76
C SER A 97 -4.47 1.79 -14.89
N PHE A 98 -4.51 2.23 -16.15
CA PHE A 98 -4.19 1.38 -17.30
C PHE A 98 -2.74 0.89 -17.24
N ASN A 99 -1.77 1.79 -17.04
CA ASN A 99 -0.37 1.39 -16.91
C ASN A 99 -0.11 0.53 -15.67
N ARG A 100 -0.86 0.74 -14.58
CA ARG A 100 -0.79 -0.15 -13.41
C ARG A 100 -1.29 -1.54 -13.74
N ASP A 101 -2.38 -1.64 -14.48
CA ASP A 101 -2.94 -2.92 -14.94
C ASP A 101 -1.99 -3.62 -15.91
N GLU A 102 -1.28 -2.91 -16.77
CA GLU A 102 -0.21 -3.49 -17.60
C GLU A 102 0.91 -4.11 -16.76
N VAL A 103 1.36 -3.43 -15.70
CA VAL A 103 2.36 -3.98 -14.77
C VAL A 103 1.81 -5.24 -14.08
N LEU A 104 0.55 -5.24 -13.63
CA LEU A 104 -0.09 -6.42 -13.04
C LEU A 104 -0.16 -7.59 -14.04
N ASN A 105 -0.58 -7.32 -15.27
CA ASN A 105 -0.71 -8.31 -16.33
C ASN A 105 0.63 -8.91 -16.74
N GLY A 106 1.70 -8.11 -16.78
CA GLY A 106 3.06 -8.57 -17.07
C GLY A 106 3.57 -9.63 -16.07
N TRP A 107 3.03 -9.65 -14.85
CA TRP A 107 3.33 -10.62 -13.81
C TRP A 107 2.27 -11.73 -13.68
N CYS A 108 1.34 -11.84 -14.63
CA CYS A 108 0.22 -12.78 -14.58
C CYS A 108 -0.53 -12.70 -13.23
N TYR A 109 -0.73 -11.48 -12.74
CA TYR A 109 -1.36 -11.20 -11.45
C TYR A 109 -2.74 -11.86 -11.34
N ASN A 110 -3.00 -12.53 -10.22
CA ASN A 110 -4.31 -13.09 -9.90
C ASN A 110 -4.61 -12.88 -8.41
N ALA A 111 -5.61 -12.04 -8.12
CA ALA A 111 -5.99 -11.70 -6.75
C ALA A 111 -6.42 -12.93 -5.93
N LYS A 112 -7.20 -13.85 -6.53
CA LYS A 112 -7.68 -15.06 -5.84
C LYS A 112 -6.53 -15.99 -5.45
N GLN A 113 -5.53 -16.15 -6.31
CA GLN A 113 -4.34 -16.93 -5.99
C GLN A 113 -3.53 -16.30 -4.85
N CYS A 114 -3.38 -14.97 -4.87
CA CYS A 114 -2.69 -14.24 -3.78
C CYS A 114 -3.43 -14.40 -2.44
N GLU A 115 -4.76 -14.32 -2.45
CA GLU A 115 -5.58 -14.56 -1.28
C GLU A 115 -5.46 -15.99 -0.77
N GLN A 116 -5.45 -16.99 -1.66
CA GLN A 116 -5.22 -18.38 -1.29
C GLN A 116 -3.84 -18.60 -0.65
N LEU A 117 -2.79 -17.96 -1.17
CA LEU A 117 -1.45 -18.00 -0.56
C LEU A 117 -1.44 -17.39 0.85
N ILE A 118 -2.07 -16.22 1.02
CA ILE A 118 -2.20 -15.58 2.33
C ILE A 118 -2.99 -16.48 3.29
N ARG A 119 -4.15 -17.01 2.89
CA ARG A 119 -4.95 -17.93 3.72
C ARG A 119 -4.14 -19.14 4.17
N SER A 120 -3.45 -19.78 3.22
CA SER A 120 -2.66 -20.97 3.49
C SER A 120 -1.58 -20.70 4.54
N HIS A 121 -0.93 -19.55 4.45
CA HIS A 121 0.07 -19.13 5.44
C HIS A 121 -0.55 -18.86 6.82
N LEU A 122 -1.67 -18.13 6.88
CA LEU A 122 -2.34 -17.80 8.15
C LEU A 122 -2.93 -19.03 8.84
N THR A 123 -3.35 -20.05 8.10
CA THR A 123 -3.80 -21.34 8.66
C THR A 123 -2.65 -22.07 9.36
N LEU A 124 -1.45 -22.00 8.80
CA LEU A 124 -0.25 -22.62 9.39
C LEU A 124 0.34 -21.77 10.53
N ASN A 125 0.19 -20.44 10.44
CA ASN A 125 0.73 -19.47 11.39
C ASN A 125 -0.39 -18.50 11.83
N PRO A 126 -1.15 -18.83 12.89
CA PRO A 126 -2.31 -18.04 13.31
C PRO A 126 -1.99 -16.62 13.78
N SER A 127 -0.73 -16.36 14.15
CA SER A 127 -0.29 -15.02 14.53
C SER A 127 -0.30 -14.10 13.30
N CYS A 128 -1.16 -13.10 13.34
CA CYS A 128 -1.29 -12.08 12.31
C CYS A 128 -0.58 -10.77 12.69
N GLU A 129 0.28 -10.80 13.69
CA GLU A 129 1.02 -9.61 14.12
C GLU A 129 2.16 -9.29 13.15
N TYR A 130 2.32 -8.00 12.84
CA TYR A 130 3.42 -7.54 12.00
C TYR A 130 4.74 -7.50 12.78
N PRO A 131 5.86 -8.00 12.22
CA PRO A 131 6.04 -8.45 10.83
C PRO A 131 5.52 -9.87 10.55
N LEU A 132 4.86 -10.07 9.41
CA LEU A 132 4.50 -11.40 8.92
C LEU A 132 5.62 -11.97 8.04
N ASN A 133 6.04 -13.20 8.35
CA ASN A 133 7.04 -13.94 7.57
C ASN A 133 6.47 -14.60 6.30
N ILE A 134 5.45 -14.00 5.68
CA ILE A 134 4.92 -14.49 4.41
C ILE A 134 5.97 -14.36 3.32
N GLY A 135 6.21 -15.45 2.58
CA GLY A 135 7.18 -15.46 1.48
C GLY A 135 8.40 -16.34 1.70
N GLU A 136 8.62 -16.89 2.89
CA GLU A 136 9.83 -17.69 3.18
C GLU A 136 10.00 -18.86 2.21
N ASP A 137 8.92 -19.57 1.90
CA ASP A 137 8.90 -20.71 0.97
C ASP A 137 8.38 -20.36 -0.45
N LEU A 138 8.26 -19.08 -0.78
CA LEU A 138 7.70 -18.65 -2.06
C LEU A 138 8.79 -18.31 -3.09
N THR A 139 8.53 -18.70 -4.33
CA THR A 139 9.38 -18.31 -5.47
C THR A 139 9.37 -16.80 -5.67
N SER A 140 10.42 -16.25 -6.29
CA SER A 140 10.52 -14.81 -6.56
C SER A 140 9.29 -14.27 -7.31
N VAL A 141 8.76 -15.02 -8.27
CA VAL A 141 7.54 -14.67 -9.01
C VAL A 141 6.33 -14.56 -8.08
N LYS A 142 6.13 -15.53 -7.18
CA LYS A 142 5.01 -15.49 -6.21
C LYS A 142 5.17 -14.38 -5.19
N LYS A 143 6.39 -14.09 -4.73
CA LYS A 143 6.70 -12.92 -3.89
C LYS A 143 6.30 -11.62 -4.60
N THR A 144 6.69 -11.47 -5.87
CA THR A 144 6.36 -10.29 -6.68
C THR A 144 4.85 -10.13 -6.87
N GLN A 145 4.13 -11.21 -7.18
CA GLN A 145 2.66 -11.19 -7.28
C GLN A 145 2.00 -10.76 -5.96
N LEU A 146 2.51 -11.24 -4.81
CA LEU A 146 2.00 -10.84 -3.50
C LEU A 146 2.30 -9.38 -3.16
N VAL A 147 3.49 -8.87 -3.49
CA VAL A 147 3.81 -7.44 -3.30
C VAL A 147 2.85 -6.56 -4.09
N LEU A 148 2.56 -6.94 -5.35
CA LEU A 148 1.57 -6.27 -6.19
C LEU A 148 0.15 -6.36 -5.62
N TYR A 149 -0.25 -7.54 -5.10
CA TYR A 149 -1.52 -7.70 -4.41
C TYR A 149 -1.63 -6.76 -3.19
N LEU A 150 -0.62 -6.74 -2.33
CA LEU A 150 -0.62 -5.95 -1.11
C LEU A 150 -0.65 -4.44 -1.40
N VAL A 151 0.14 -3.96 -2.34
CA VAL A 151 0.12 -2.52 -2.70
C VAL A 151 -1.23 -2.10 -3.27
N THR A 152 -1.88 -2.95 -4.07
CA THR A 152 -3.23 -2.66 -4.63
C THR A 152 -4.33 -2.64 -3.55
N LYS A 153 -4.19 -3.45 -2.49
CA LYS A 153 -5.15 -3.47 -1.37
C LYS A 153 -4.93 -2.33 -0.38
N MET A 154 -3.68 -1.96 -0.12
CA MET A 154 -3.32 -0.98 0.91
C MET A 154 -3.24 0.45 0.37
N THR A 155 -3.17 0.66 -0.95
CA THR A 155 -3.02 1.99 -1.56
C THR A 155 -4.20 2.34 -2.45
N ARG A 156 -4.68 3.58 -2.35
CA ARG A 156 -5.67 4.17 -3.26
C ARG A 156 -5.09 5.38 -3.95
N ASN A 157 -5.09 5.38 -5.27
CA ASN A 157 -4.57 6.50 -6.05
C ASN A 157 -5.70 7.46 -6.41
N LEU A 158 -5.52 8.74 -6.09
CA LEU A 158 -6.43 9.82 -6.45
C LEU A 158 -5.72 10.77 -7.43
N PRO A 159 -6.16 10.87 -8.69
CA PRO A 159 -5.62 11.87 -9.61
C PRO A 159 -6.18 13.26 -9.26
N SER A 160 -5.57 13.93 -8.28
CA SER A 160 -5.95 15.27 -7.86
C SER A 160 -4.74 16.10 -7.43
N SER A 161 -4.87 17.43 -7.57
CA SER A 161 -3.92 18.41 -7.02
C SER A 161 -4.07 18.62 -5.51
N HIS A 162 -3.16 19.41 -4.92
CA HIS A 162 -3.00 19.60 -3.48
C HIS A 162 -4.25 20.14 -2.75
N CYS A 163 -4.96 21.07 -3.38
CA CYS A 163 -6.10 21.77 -2.78
C CYS A 163 -7.47 21.15 -3.12
N THR A 164 -7.50 19.99 -3.78
CA THR A 164 -8.75 19.30 -4.09
C THR A 164 -9.23 18.52 -2.86
N PRO A 165 -10.45 18.79 -2.33
CA PRO A 165 -11.01 18.03 -1.22
C PRO A 165 -11.02 16.52 -1.52
N LEU A 166 -10.70 15.71 -0.51
CA LEU A 166 -10.74 14.26 -0.66
C LEU A 166 -12.20 13.80 -0.80
N PRO A 167 -12.60 13.11 -1.90
CA PRO A 167 -13.98 12.66 -2.05
C PRO A 167 -14.36 11.63 -0.98
N HIS A 168 -15.62 11.65 -0.55
CA HIS A 168 -16.13 10.76 0.51
C HIS A 168 -15.93 9.27 0.18
N SER A 169 -15.97 8.89 -1.11
CA SER A 169 -15.77 7.52 -1.59
C SER A 169 -14.36 6.95 -1.31
N TYR A 170 -13.38 7.81 -1.04
CA TYR A 170 -12.03 7.39 -0.70
C TYR A 170 -11.86 7.04 0.78
N PHE A 171 -12.77 7.49 1.64
CA PHE A 171 -12.81 7.10 3.05
C PHE A 171 -13.40 5.71 3.18
N CYS A 172 -12.54 4.74 3.49
CA CYS A 172 -12.94 3.35 3.67
C CYS A 172 -12.26 2.75 4.89
N GLN A 173 -12.81 1.63 5.35
CA GLN A 173 -12.10 0.79 6.28
C GLN A 173 -10.81 0.26 5.64
N PRO A 174 -9.65 0.41 6.30
CA PRO A 174 -8.41 -0.13 5.79
C PRO A 174 -8.49 -1.64 5.57
N TRP A 175 -7.81 -2.11 4.52
CA TRP A 175 -7.67 -3.55 4.32
C TRP A 175 -6.91 -4.16 5.50
N SER A 176 -7.48 -5.23 6.05
CA SER A 176 -6.89 -6.02 7.13
C SER A 176 -6.60 -7.42 6.61
N ILE A 177 -5.44 -7.97 6.96
CA ILE A 177 -5.07 -9.33 6.56
C ILE A 177 -6.08 -10.39 7.06
N HIS A 178 -6.75 -10.11 8.19
CA HIS A 178 -7.82 -10.95 8.73
C HIS A 178 -9.07 -11.02 7.85
N SER A 179 -9.35 -10.00 7.03
CA SER A 179 -10.53 -10.03 6.16
C SER A 179 -10.42 -11.11 5.09
N VAL A 180 -9.20 -11.54 4.74
CA VAL A 180 -8.97 -12.64 3.80
C VAL A 180 -9.50 -13.95 4.37
N ILE A 181 -9.40 -14.17 5.68
CA ILE A 181 -9.90 -15.39 6.34
C ILE A 181 -11.43 -15.40 6.34
N ASN A 182 -12.05 -14.27 6.71
CA ASN A 182 -13.50 -14.20 6.94
C ASN A 182 -14.37 -14.19 5.66
N GLN A 183 -13.77 -13.91 4.49
CA GLN A 183 -14.49 -13.88 3.20
C GLN A 183 -14.94 -15.27 2.69
N SER A 184 -14.57 -16.37 3.34
CA SER A 184 -15.04 -17.71 2.95
C SER A 184 -16.47 -18.03 3.39
N GLU A 185 -17.10 -17.23 4.26
CA GLU A 185 -18.44 -17.51 4.79
C GLU A 185 -19.58 -16.73 4.09
N SER A 186 -19.26 -15.72 3.28
CA SER A 186 -20.28 -14.84 2.66
C SER A 186 -20.56 -15.10 1.18
N ASP A 187 -19.87 -16.05 0.53
CA ASP A 187 -20.03 -16.31 -0.91
C ASP A 187 -20.96 -17.50 -1.23
N SER A 188 -21.75 -17.95 -0.23
CA SER A 188 -22.73 -19.05 -0.36
C SER A 188 -24.17 -18.67 -0.03
N GLY A 189 -24.52 -17.39 -0.04
CA GLY A 189 -25.91 -16.98 0.23
C GLY A 189 -26.15 -15.49 0.01
N ASP A 190 -26.34 -15.09 -1.25
CA ASP A 190 -27.18 -13.94 -1.58
C ASP A 190 -27.55 -14.01 -3.07
N SER A 191 -28.42 -14.98 -3.37
CA SER A 191 -29.31 -14.93 -4.52
C SER A 191 -30.72 -14.95 -3.95
N ASP A 192 -31.23 -13.79 -3.54
CA ASP A 192 -32.66 -13.48 -3.42
C ASP A 192 -32.82 -12.09 -2.81
N PHE A 193 -32.79 -11.05 -3.65
CA PHE A 193 -33.56 -9.82 -3.43
C PHE A 193 -33.66 -9.05 -4.75
N GLU A 194 -34.32 -9.68 -5.73
CA GLU A 194 -35.01 -8.95 -6.77
C GLU A 194 -36.46 -8.68 -6.33
N LEU A 195 -36.93 -7.46 -6.61
CA LEU A 195 -38.33 -7.03 -6.70
C LEU A 195 -39.10 -6.82 -5.39
N ILE A 196 -39.06 -5.60 -4.84
CA ILE A 196 -40.29 -4.82 -4.54
C ILE A 196 -39.98 -3.33 -4.69
N ASN A 197 -40.56 -2.69 -5.72
CA ASN A 197 -41.22 -1.38 -5.65
C ASN A 197 -41.88 -1.10 -7.00
N SER A 198 -43.15 -1.53 -7.10
CA SER A 198 -44.18 -0.88 -7.91
C SER A 198 -44.99 0.03 -7.00
#